data_AF-A0A974PHW4-F1
#
_entry.id   AF-A0A974PHW4-F1
#
_cell.length_a   1.000
_cell.length_b   1.000
_cell.length_c   1.000
_cell.angle_alpha   90.00
_cell.angle_beta   90.00
_cell.angle_gamma   90.00
#
_symmetry.space_group_name_H-M   'P 1'
#
loop_
_entity.id
_entity.type
_entity.pdbx_description
1 polymer ?
#
loop_
_entity_poly.entity_id
_entity_poly.type
_entity_poly.pdbx_seq_one_letter_code
_entity_poly.pdbx_strand_id
1 'polypeptide(L)'
;MKVAAEVERLEAAVKQMKADLKTYVDQNGPLQAGDKIWNYSTTVSWDFDPQRLRELALNITVEGLNPWELLTLPAASIKKLGWDEAALLQYGNKKESKRFDSKKA
;
A
#
# COMPACT_ATOMS: atom_id res chain seq x y z
N MET A 1 -4.34 24.15 -18.02
CA MET A 1 -4.72 22.83 -18.60
C MET A 1 -3.58 22.15 -19.38
N LYS A 2 -2.77 22.84 -20.19
CA LYS A 2 -1.67 22.21 -20.96
C LYS A 2 -0.69 21.38 -20.12
N VAL A 3 -0.32 21.87 -18.93
CA VAL A 3 0.59 21.15 -18.02
C VAL A 3 0.01 19.82 -17.53
N ALA A 4 -1.29 19.77 -17.21
CA ALA A 4 -1.92 18.53 -16.74
C ALA A 4 -1.93 17.45 -17.84
N ALA A 5 -2.31 17.81 -19.06
CA ALA A 5 -2.29 16.90 -20.21
C ALA A 5 -0.86 16.41 -20.53
N GLU A 6 0.15 17.28 -20.38
CA GLU A 6 1.54 16.89 -20.59
C GLU A 6 2.05 15.94 -19.50
N VAL A 7 1.66 16.16 -18.24
CA VAL A 7 1.96 15.22 -17.15
C VAL A 7 1.35 13.85 -17.44
N GLU A 8 0.07 13.79 -17.82
CA GLU A 8 -0.60 12.53 -18.18
C GLU A 8 0.11 11.81 -19.35
N ARG A 9 0.55 12.56 -20.36
CA ARG A 9 1.31 12.01 -21.50
C ARG A 9 2.65 11.42 -21.05
N LEU A 10 3.39 12.13 -20.22
CA LEU A 10 4.69 11.67 -19.71
C LEU A 10 4.54 10.46 -18.78
N GLU A 11 3.51 10.43 -17.94
CA GLU A 11 3.21 9.28 -17.08
C GLU A 11 2.88 8.03 -17.91
N ALA A 12 2.09 8.18 -18.97
CA ALA A 12 1.79 7.09 -19.89
C ALA A 12 3.06 6.58 -20.60
N ALA A 13 3.93 7.49 -21.06
CA ALA A 13 5.19 7.13 -21.70
C ALA A 13 6.14 6.39 -20.73
N VAL A 14 6.28 6.87 -19.49
CA VAL A 14 7.09 6.21 -18.45
C VAL A 14 6.54 4.83 -18.11
N LYS A 15 5.23 4.67 -18.04
CA LYS A 15 4.59 3.36 -17.80
C LYS A 15 4.95 2.35 -18.89
N GLN A 16 4.88 2.77 -20.16
CA GLN A 16 5.26 1.90 -21.27
C GLN A 16 6.74 1.53 -21.22
N MET A 17 7.63 2.51 -21.04
CA MET A 17 9.07 2.27 -20.95
C MET A 17 9.45 1.31 -19.81
N LYS A 18 8.75 1.37 -18.66
CA LYS A 18 8.96 0.42 -17.56
C LYS A 18 8.51 -1.00 -17.91
N ALA A 19 7.45 -1.16 -18.70
CA ALA A 19 6.99 -2.47 -19.15
C ALA A 19 8.01 -3.11 -20.12
N ASP A 20 8.56 -2.32 -21.03
CA ASP A 20 9.61 -2.76 -21.95
C ASP A 20 10.88 -3.15 -21.18
N LEU A 21 11.27 -2.33 -20.19
CA LEU A 21 12.41 -2.60 -19.31
C LEU A 21 12.22 -3.88 -18.50
N LYS A 22 11.01 -4.11 -17.97
CA LYS A 22 10.67 -5.36 -17.28
C LYS A 22 10.81 -6.56 -18.21
N THR A 23 10.35 -6.45 -19.46
CA THR A 23 10.46 -7.51 -20.47
C THR A 23 11.91 -7.84 -20.78
N TYR A 24 12.77 -6.82 -20.88
CA TYR A 24 14.21 -7.02 -21.01
C TYR A 24 14.79 -7.78 -19.81
N VAL A 25 14.45 -7.36 -18.58
CA VAL A 25 14.94 -8.02 -17.35
C VAL A 25 14.46 -9.47 -17.25
N ASP A 26 13.22 -9.76 -17.67
CA ASP A 26 12.67 -11.12 -17.72
C ASP A 26 13.47 -12.06 -18.64
N GLN A 27 14.05 -11.53 -19.72
CA GLN A 27 14.77 -12.32 -20.72
C GLN A 27 16.29 -12.37 -20.49
N ASN A 28 16.87 -11.30 -19.95
CA ASN A 28 18.32 -11.10 -19.89
C ASN A 28 18.87 -11.07 -18.45
N GLY A 29 17.98 -11.03 -17.45
CA GLY A 29 18.35 -10.82 -16.07
C GLY A 29 18.53 -9.35 -15.70
N PRO A 30 19.14 -9.06 -14.53
CA PRO A 30 19.25 -7.72 -13.98
C PRO A 30 19.97 -6.74 -14.91
N LEU A 31 19.45 -5.50 -15.03
CA LEU A 31 20.10 -4.44 -15.81
C LEU A 31 20.69 -3.35 -14.90
N GLN A 32 22.00 -3.10 -15.01
CA GLN A 32 22.63 -1.92 -14.40
C GLN A 32 22.44 -0.69 -15.29
N ALA A 33 21.92 0.40 -14.74
CA ALA A 33 21.83 1.70 -15.40
C ALA A 33 22.27 2.80 -14.42
N GLY A 34 23.46 3.37 -14.66
CA GLY A 34 24.07 4.35 -13.76
C GLY A 34 24.32 3.74 -12.38
N ASP A 35 23.71 4.32 -11.34
CA ASP A 35 23.78 3.91 -9.95
C ASP A 35 22.69 2.89 -9.53
N LYS A 36 21.83 2.45 -10.46
CA LYS A 36 20.66 1.62 -10.16
C LYS A 36 20.72 0.26 -10.85
N ILE A 37 20.32 -0.78 -10.13
CA ILE A 37 20.04 -2.11 -10.67
C ILE A 37 18.53 -2.25 -10.84
N TRP A 38 18.10 -2.53 -12.06
CA TRP A 38 16.73 -2.90 -12.37
C TRP A 38 16.59 -4.41 -12.32
N ASN A 39 15.95 -4.88 -11.26
CA ASN A 39 15.69 -6.29 -11.01
C ASN A 39 14.42 -6.43 -10.16
N TYR A 40 13.94 -7.67 -10.02
CA TYR A 40 12.95 -8.01 -9.02
C TYR A 40 13.53 -7.92 -7.61
N SER A 41 12.88 -7.12 -6.77
CA SER A 41 13.06 -7.17 -5.33
C SER A 41 11.97 -8.04 -4.73
N THR A 42 12.35 -9.06 -3.97
CA THR A 42 11.38 -9.85 -3.19
C THR A 42 11.00 -9.05 -1.96
N THR A 43 9.72 -8.68 -1.87
CA THR A 43 9.14 -8.15 -0.64
C THR A 43 8.49 -9.30 0.11
N VAL A 44 8.91 -9.54 1.35
CA VAL A 44 8.25 -10.51 2.24
C VAL A 44 7.16 -9.79 3.02
N SER A 45 5.93 -10.22 2.81
CA SER A 45 4.77 -9.80 3.61
C SER A 45 4.17 -11.01 4.30
N TRP A 46 3.68 -10.82 5.52
CA TRP A 46 2.98 -11.84 6.27
C TRP A 46 1.48 -11.59 6.20
N ASP A 47 0.71 -12.64 5.91
CA ASP A 47 -0.75 -12.63 6.00
C ASP A 47 -1.17 -13.62 7.08
N PHE A 48 -2.12 -13.22 7.91
CA PHE A 48 -2.57 -14.01 9.05
C PHE A 48 -4.07 -14.26 8.91
N ASP A 49 -4.48 -15.52 9.01
CA ASP A 49 -5.90 -15.81 9.11
C ASP A 49 -6.48 -15.22 10.42
N PRO A 50 -7.79 -14.92 10.47
CA PRO A 50 -8.38 -14.24 11.62
C PRO A 50 -8.24 -14.99 12.96
N GLN A 51 -8.22 -16.33 12.93
CA GLN A 51 -8.09 -17.12 14.16
C GLN A 51 -6.66 -17.03 14.70
N ARG A 52 -5.66 -17.20 13.83
CA ARG A 52 -4.25 -17.09 14.20
C ARG A 52 -3.84 -15.67 14.55
N LEU A 53 -4.45 -14.65 13.94
CA LEU A 53 -4.22 -13.26 14.31
C LEU A 53 -4.70 -12.97 15.74
N ARG A 54 -5.83 -13.56 16.16
CA ARG A 54 -6.30 -13.48 17.55
C ARG A 54 -5.32 -14.15 18.51
N GLU A 55 -4.86 -15.35 18.19
CA GLU A 55 -3.86 -16.06 19.00
C GLU A 55 -2.56 -15.26 19.12
N LEU A 56 -2.10 -14.66 18.01
CA LEU A 56 -0.93 -13.78 17.99
C LEU A 56 -1.12 -12.57 18.91
N ALA A 57 -2.28 -11.91 18.87
CA ALA A 57 -2.57 -10.77 19.76
C ALA A 57 -2.56 -11.16 21.25
N LEU A 58 -3.04 -12.37 21.58
CA LEU A 58 -2.96 -12.90 22.94
C LEU A 58 -1.51 -13.12 23.36
N ASN A 59 -0.69 -13.73 22.50
CA ASN A 59 0.72 -13.98 22.79
C ASN A 59 1.51 -12.66 22.96
N ILE A 60 1.26 -11.65 22.11
CA ILE A 60 1.85 -10.31 22.26
C ILE A 60 1.52 -9.72 23.64
N THR A 61 0.28 -9.91 24.10
CA THR A 61 -0.14 -9.45 25.44
C THR A 61 0.59 -10.20 26.55
N VAL A 62 0.77 -11.53 26.41
CA VAL A 62 1.52 -12.37 27.34
C VAL A 62 2.99 -11.93 27.42
N GLU A 63 3.57 -11.46 26.32
CA GLU A 63 4.93 -10.89 26.27
C GLU A 63 5.03 -9.48 26.88
N GLY A 64 3.92 -8.92 27.37
CA GLY A 64 3.87 -7.60 28.01
C GLY A 64 3.77 -6.43 27.03
N LEU A 65 3.49 -6.69 25.75
CA LEU A 65 3.28 -5.68 24.73
C LEU A 65 1.79 -5.43 24.49
N ASN A 66 1.44 -4.22 24.03
CA ASN A 66 0.07 -3.89 23.65
C ASN A 66 -0.16 -4.24 22.16
N PRO A 67 -0.93 -5.31 21.83
CA PRO A 67 -1.16 -5.66 20.44
C PRO A 67 -1.87 -4.57 19.65
N TRP A 68 -2.64 -3.69 20.30
CA TRP A 68 -3.39 -2.63 19.63
C TRP A 68 -2.51 -1.45 19.18
N GLU A 69 -1.27 -1.37 19.63
CA GLU A 69 -0.26 -0.44 19.10
C GLU A 69 0.42 -0.98 17.83
N LEU A 70 0.37 -2.29 17.62
CA LEU A 70 1.00 -2.99 16.50
C LEU A 70 0.00 -3.30 15.39
N LEU A 71 -1.25 -3.58 15.77
CA LEU A 71 -2.33 -3.90 14.85
C LEU A 71 -2.99 -2.63 14.34
N THR A 72 -3.38 -2.65 13.07
CA THR A 72 -4.15 -1.57 12.46
C THR A 72 -5.46 -2.14 11.93
N LEU A 73 -6.50 -1.30 11.90
CA LEU A 73 -7.76 -1.63 11.23
C LEU A 73 -7.80 -0.88 9.90
N PRO A 74 -7.55 -1.55 8.75
CA PRO A 74 -7.52 -0.88 7.46
C PRO A 74 -8.89 -0.29 7.10
N ALA A 75 -8.90 0.77 6.30
CA ALA A 75 -10.15 1.43 5.87
C ALA A 75 -11.15 0.47 5.21
N ALA A 76 -10.67 -0.55 4.51
CA ALA A 76 -11.52 -1.58 3.92
C ALA A 76 -12.26 -2.43 4.99
N SER A 77 -11.61 -2.73 6.11
CA SER A 77 -12.22 -3.45 7.23
C SER A 77 -13.21 -2.58 7.99
N ILE A 78 -12.89 -1.29 8.19
CA ILE A 78 -13.82 -0.32 8.80
C ILE A 78 -15.12 -0.23 7.99
N LYS A 79 -15.02 -0.16 6.65
CA LYS A 79 -16.21 -0.12 5.77
C LYS A 79 -17.10 -1.35 5.91
N LYS A 80 -16.55 -2.53 6.21
CA LYS A 80 -17.33 -3.77 6.42
C LYS A 80 -18.18 -3.73 7.69
N LEU A 81 -17.87 -2.86 8.65
CA LEU A 81 -18.68 -2.68 9.86
C LEU A 81 -20.05 -2.06 9.54
N GLY A 82 -20.17 -1.33 8.42
CA GLY A 82 -21.42 -0.64 8.05
C GLY A 82 -21.79 0.52 8.99
N TRP A 83 -20.84 0.99 9.80
CA TRP A 83 -21.04 2.07 10.76
C TRP A 83 -20.92 3.44 10.08
N ASP A 84 -21.70 4.40 10.57
CA ASP A 84 -21.62 5.78 10.14
C ASP A 84 -20.49 6.55 10.85
N GLU A 85 -20.25 7.79 10.42
CA GLU A 85 -19.21 8.63 11.00
C GLU A 85 -19.44 8.91 12.49
N ALA A 86 -20.70 9.08 12.90
CA ALA A 86 -21.06 9.32 14.30
C ALA A 86 -20.69 8.15 15.21
N ALA A 87 -20.93 6.91 14.77
CA ALA A 87 -20.55 5.71 15.50
C ALA A 87 -19.03 5.56 15.58
N LEU A 88 -18.29 5.82 14.49
CA LEU A 88 -16.83 5.70 14.47
C LEU A 88 -16.13 6.72 15.36
N LEU A 89 -16.69 7.94 15.48
CA LEU A 89 -16.15 9.00 16.34
C LEU A 89 -16.22 8.67 17.83
N GLN A 90 -17.01 7.67 18.25
CA GLN A 90 -17.01 7.20 19.64
C GLN A 90 -15.73 6.42 20.00
N TYR A 91 -15.03 5.88 19.00
CA TYR A 91 -13.88 4.99 19.18
C TYR A 91 -12.55 5.60 18.71
N GLY A 92 -12.59 6.77 18.08
CA GLY A 92 -11.37 7.40 17.58
C GLY A 92 -11.59 8.75 16.94
N ASN A 93 -10.51 9.29 16.37
CA ASN A 93 -10.51 10.61 15.72
C ASN A 93 -10.41 10.43 14.20
N LYS A 94 -11.19 11.22 13.46
CA LYS A 94 -11.08 11.30 12.01
C LYS A 94 -9.77 12.01 11.63
N LYS A 95 -8.93 11.34 10.85
CA LYS A 95 -7.71 11.91 10.28
C LYS A 95 -7.84 12.02 8.78
N GLU A 96 -7.74 13.23 8.26
CA GLU A 96 -7.78 13.50 6.82
C GLU A 96 -6.38 13.85 6.30
N SER A 97 -5.97 13.20 5.22
CA SER A 97 -4.74 13.53 4.49
C SER A 97 -5.07 13.84 3.04
N LYS A 98 -4.58 14.97 2.54
CA LYS A 98 -4.74 15.34 1.12
C LYS A 98 -3.58 14.74 0.34
N ARG A 99 -3.90 13.90 -0.65
CA ARG A 99 -2.95 13.44 -1.67
C ARG A 99 -3.30 14.15 -2.97
N PHE A 100 -2.30 14.80 -3.58
CA PHE A 100 -2.41 15.32 -4.94
C PHE A 100 -2.25 14.15 -5.91
N ASP A 101 -3.27 13.89 -6.72
CA ASP A 101 -3.28 12.81 -7.70
C ASP A 101 -4.33 13.13 -8.78
N SER A 102 -4.17 12.59 -9.98
CA SER A 102 -5.22 12.62 -10.99
C SER A 102 -6.24 11.51 -10.68
N LYS A 103 -7.53 11.79 -10.84
CA LYS A 103 -8.61 10.81 -10.67
C LYS A 103 -9.56 10.92 -11.84
N LYS A 104 -10.09 9.77 -12.29
CA LYS A 104 -11.18 9.74 -13.25
C LYS A 104 -12.40 10.44 -12.63
N ALA A 105 -13.00 11.36 -13.38
CA ALA A 105 -14.24 12.03 -13.00
C ALA A 105 -15.41 11.03 -12.97
#